data_AF-A0A8J4RLA2-F1
#
_entry.id   AF-A0A8J4RLA2-F1
#
_cell.length_a   1.000
_cell.length_b   1.000
_cell.length_c   1.000
_cell.angle_alpha   90.00
_cell.angle_beta   90.00
_cell.angle_gamma   90.00
#
_symmetry.space_group_name_H-M   'P 1'
#
loop_
_entity.id
_entity.type
_entity.pdbx_description
1 polymer ?
#
loop_
_entity_poly.entity_id
_entity_poly.type
_entity_poly.pdbx_seq_one_letter_code
_entity_poly.pdbx_strand_id
1 'polypeptide(L)'
;MIWIQLTRLVVAAHYKNEAELGEALAEAFLTGLLWNSDHGHVAEACKDSLTKLQLDYLDLYLVHFPVATSHTGIGTTASALDENKELDIDTTISLETTWHDMEDLVSMGLVRSIGISNYDIFLTRDCLAYSKVKPAVNQFESHPYFQRDSLVKFCRKHGICATAHTPLGGSVANTELFGSDSYLDEPILKGLAKKYKKSVVQIVLWWNIQRNTVVIPKTSKIERLKREFPSF
;
A
#
# COMPACT_ATOMS: atom_id res chain seq x y z
N MET A 1 10.41 -2.32 -8.21
CA MET A 1 9.99 -0.92 -8.42
C MET A 1 9.66 -0.30 -7.06
N ILE A 2 10.55 0.55 -6.55
CA ILE A 2 10.61 0.98 -5.13
C ILE A 2 9.50 2.00 -4.80
N TRP A 3 8.96 1.94 -3.58
CA TRP A 3 8.22 3.05 -2.97
C TRP A 3 9.09 3.69 -1.89
N ILE A 4 9.45 4.95 -2.07
CA ILE A 4 10.22 5.71 -1.08
C ILE A 4 9.40 6.95 -0.70
N GLN A 5 8.98 7.01 0.56
CA GLN A 5 8.81 8.28 1.27
C GLN A 5 10.06 8.46 2.14
N LEU A 6 10.53 9.69 2.35
CA LEU A 6 11.81 10.03 3.01
C LEU A 6 12.05 9.44 4.42
N THR A 7 11.09 8.71 5.00
CA THR A 7 11.25 7.90 6.21
C THR A 7 10.51 6.55 6.15
N ARG A 8 9.87 6.20 5.02
CA ARG A 8 9.05 4.98 4.89
C ARG A 8 9.23 4.33 3.53
N LEU A 9 9.69 3.08 3.53
CA LEU A 9 9.84 2.26 2.34
C LEU A 9 8.70 1.26 2.25
N VAL A 10 8.00 1.20 1.10
CA VAL A 10 7.02 0.14 0.84
C VAL A 10 7.57 -0.81 -0.22
N VAL A 11 7.56 -2.09 0.10
CA VAL A 11 7.97 -3.19 -0.78
C VAL A 11 6.82 -4.18 -0.90
N ALA A 12 6.75 -4.84 -2.05
CA ALA A 12 5.84 -5.95 -2.32
C ALA A 12 6.60 -6.95 -3.18
N ALA A 13 6.31 -8.25 -3.01
CA ALA A 13 6.89 -9.32 -3.81
C ALA A 13 6.76 -9.04 -5.33
N HIS A 14 5.65 -8.43 -5.74
CA HIS A 14 5.42 -8.05 -7.14
C HIS A 14 6.42 -7.03 -7.70
N TYR A 15 7.04 -6.23 -6.84
CA TYR A 15 7.96 -5.18 -7.26
C TYR A 15 9.36 -5.69 -7.59
N LYS A 16 9.72 -6.92 -7.18
CA LYS A 16 10.97 -7.62 -7.55
C LYS A 16 12.24 -6.79 -7.39
N ASN A 17 12.39 -6.13 -6.25
CA ASN A 17 13.48 -5.18 -6.03
C ASN A 17 14.00 -5.19 -4.59
N GLU A 18 13.66 -6.21 -3.82
CA GLU A 18 14.08 -6.36 -2.42
C GLU A 18 15.60 -6.38 -2.27
N ALA A 19 16.32 -7.05 -3.18
CA ALA A 19 17.76 -7.23 -3.10
C ALA A 19 18.59 -5.94 -3.29
N GLU A 20 18.07 -4.96 -4.03
CA GLU A 20 18.77 -3.69 -4.30
C GLU A 20 18.72 -2.72 -3.10
N LEU A 21 17.90 -3.02 -2.09
CA LEU A 21 17.54 -2.08 -1.05
C LEU A 21 18.32 -2.26 0.26
N GLY A 22 18.93 -3.42 0.50
CA GLY A 22 19.47 -3.85 1.81
C GLY A 22 20.29 -2.81 2.58
N GLU A 23 21.15 -2.05 1.92
CA GLU A 23 22.03 -1.07 2.58
C GLU A 23 21.33 0.27 2.93
N ALA A 24 20.21 0.61 2.29
CA ALA A 24 19.51 1.88 2.50
C ALA A 24 18.47 1.83 3.64
N LEU A 25 18.30 0.68 4.31
CA LEU A 25 17.14 0.39 5.17
C LEU A 25 17.33 0.70 6.65
N ALA A 26 18.55 0.94 7.12
CA ALA A 26 18.87 1.01 8.55
C ALA A 26 18.10 2.09 9.34
N GLU A 27 17.61 3.15 8.67
CA GLU A 27 16.85 4.25 9.30
C GLU A 27 15.41 4.40 8.76
N ALA A 28 14.96 3.49 7.89
CA ALA A 28 13.66 3.60 7.23
C ALA A 28 12.59 2.77 7.95
N PHE A 29 11.35 3.27 7.96
CA PHE A 29 10.18 2.47 8.35
C PHE A 29 9.81 1.51 7.22
N LEU A 30 9.90 0.21 7.46
CA LEU A 30 9.81 -0.83 6.44
C LEU A 30 8.41 -1.44 6.39
N THR A 31 7.74 -1.34 5.25
CA THR A 31 6.42 -1.92 5.02
C THR A 31 6.48 -3.01 3.95
N GLY A 32 6.08 -4.24 4.28
CA GLY A 32 5.87 -5.32 3.32
C GLY A 32 4.39 -5.57 3.03
N LEU A 33 4.11 -6.35 1.98
CA LEU A 33 2.77 -6.65 1.48
C LEU A 33 2.65 -8.16 1.19
N LEU A 34 1.64 -8.81 1.75
CA LEU A 34 1.25 -10.20 1.47
C LEU A 34 0.50 -10.27 0.14
N TRP A 35 0.97 -11.09 -0.80
CA TRP A 35 0.34 -11.24 -2.12
C TRP A 35 -0.88 -12.17 -2.09
N ASN A 36 -1.78 -12.02 -3.06
CA ASN A 36 -3.08 -12.69 -3.11
C ASN A 36 -2.99 -14.23 -3.10
N SER A 37 -1.94 -14.78 -3.73
CA SER A 37 -1.72 -16.23 -3.77
C SER A 37 -1.16 -16.83 -2.48
N ASP A 38 -0.82 -15.99 -1.50
CA ASP A 38 -0.15 -16.41 -0.27
C ASP A 38 -1.05 -16.24 0.98
N HIS A 39 -2.37 -16.03 0.77
CA HIS A 39 -3.35 -15.89 1.85
C HIS A 39 -3.42 -17.08 2.82
N GLY A 40 -2.98 -18.26 2.40
CA GLY A 40 -2.83 -19.47 3.23
C GLY A 40 -1.38 -19.83 3.57
N HIS A 41 -0.43 -18.94 3.28
CA HIS A 41 1.01 -19.15 3.44
C HIS A 41 1.71 -17.89 3.99
N VAL A 42 1.05 -17.22 4.92
CA VAL A 42 1.40 -15.87 5.39
C VAL A 42 2.81 -15.84 6.03
N ALA A 43 3.13 -16.81 6.87
CA ALA A 43 4.42 -16.89 7.56
C ALA A 43 5.58 -17.18 6.59
N GLU A 44 5.36 -18.08 5.63
CA GLU A 44 6.32 -18.41 4.58
C GLU A 44 6.61 -17.21 3.69
N ALA A 45 5.56 -16.52 3.22
CA ALA A 45 5.69 -15.32 2.39
C ALA A 45 6.39 -14.16 3.12
N CYS A 46 6.09 -13.97 4.41
CA CYS A 46 6.76 -12.96 5.25
C CYS A 46 8.25 -13.29 5.42
N LYS A 47 8.60 -14.54 5.75
CA LYS A 47 10.00 -14.98 5.91
C LYS A 47 10.79 -14.92 4.62
N ASP A 48 10.17 -15.25 3.49
CA ASP A 48 10.78 -15.09 2.17
C ASP A 48 11.09 -13.61 1.87
N SER A 49 10.14 -12.71 2.16
CA SER A 49 10.35 -11.26 2.03
C SER A 49 11.52 -10.77 2.89
N LEU A 50 11.56 -11.16 4.17
CA LEU A 50 12.64 -10.81 5.10
C LEU A 50 14.00 -11.32 4.61
N THR A 51 14.05 -12.56 4.12
CA THR A 51 15.27 -13.17 3.57
C THR A 51 15.77 -12.39 2.36
N LYS A 52 14.89 -12.06 1.41
CA LYS A 52 15.25 -11.30 0.20
C LYS A 52 15.71 -9.89 0.49
N LEU A 53 15.12 -9.25 1.50
CA LEU A 53 15.49 -7.92 1.96
C LEU A 53 16.72 -7.92 2.87
N GLN A 54 17.17 -9.09 3.32
CA GLN A 54 18.23 -9.26 4.33
C GLN A 54 17.90 -8.52 5.64
N LEU A 55 16.66 -8.69 6.11
CA LEU A 55 16.14 -8.07 7.33
C LEU A 55 15.71 -9.12 8.34
N ASP A 56 15.82 -8.78 9.62
CA ASP A 56 15.30 -9.60 10.71
C ASP A 56 13.81 -9.33 11.00
N TYR A 57 13.31 -8.13 10.64
CA TYR A 57 11.93 -7.72 10.90
C TYR A 57 11.42 -6.67 9.90
N LEU A 58 10.08 -6.50 9.85
CA LEU A 58 9.41 -5.36 9.20
C LEU A 58 8.65 -4.50 10.22
N ASP A 59 8.61 -3.18 10.03
CA ASP A 59 7.80 -2.32 10.89
C ASP A 59 6.29 -2.52 10.65
N LEU A 60 5.91 -2.84 9.41
CA LEU A 60 4.52 -3.09 9.03
C LEU A 60 4.41 -4.16 7.95
N TYR A 61 3.40 -5.03 8.06
CA TYR A 61 3.04 -5.97 7.00
C TYR A 61 1.55 -5.88 6.70
N LEU A 62 1.15 -5.74 5.43
CA LEU A 62 -0.26 -5.60 5.05
C LEU A 62 -0.75 -6.77 4.19
N VAL A 63 -1.99 -7.18 4.40
CA VAL A 63 -2.74 -7.95 3.39
C VAL A 63 -2.96 -7.05 2.18
N HIS A 64 -2.41 -7.38 1.01
CA HIS A 64 -2.37 -6.45 -0.14
C HIS A 64 -3.76 -6.24 -0.78
N PHE A 65 -4.53 -7.29 -0.97
CA PHE A 65 -5.93 -7.22 -1.40
C PHE A 65 -6.79 -8.20 -0.62
N PRO A 66 -8.09 -7.91 -0.42
CA PRO A 66 -9.03 -8.82 0.23
C PRO A 66 -9.51 -9.95 -0.71
N VAL A 67 -8.59 -10.64 -1.40
CA VAL A 67 -8.95 -11.74 -2.31
C VAL A 67 -7.83 -12.78 -2.32
N ALA A 68 -8.17 -13.99 -1.85
CA ALA A 68 -7.29 -15.15 -1.99
C ALA A 68 -7.40 -15.69 -3.42
N THR A 69 -6.26 -15.94 -4.04
CA THR A 69 -6.17 -16.60 -5.35
C THR A 69 -5.42 -17.92 -5.19
N SER A 70 -5.54 -18.81 -6.16
CA SER A 70 -4.78 -20.07 -6.16
C SER A 70 -3.29 -19.85 -5.88
N HIS A 71 -2.73 -20.73 -5.05
CA HIS A 71 -1.33 -20.62 -4.66
C HIS A 71 -0.40 -20.88 -5.86
N THR A 72 0.55 -19.98 -6.09
CA THR A 72 1.46 -20.04 -7.24
C THR A 72 2.91 -20.33 -6.87
N GLY A 73 3.17 -20.56 -5.57
CA GLY A 73 4.50 -20.71 -5.00
C GLY A 73 4.97 -19.43 -4.31
N ILE A 74 5.64 -19.59 -3.16
CA ILE A 74 6.13 -18.47 -2.35
C ILE A 74 7.05 -17.56 -3.14
N GLY A 75 6.79 -16.25 -3.05
CA GLY A 75 7.61 -15.24 -3.70
C GLY A 75 7.44 -15.18 -5.22
N THR A 76 6.47 -15.92 -5.77
CA THR A 76 6.05 -15.78 -7.16
C THR A 76 4.88 -14.80 -7.26
N THR A 77 4.74 -14.17 -8.42
CA THR A 77 3.56 -13.32 -8.71
C THR A 77 3.00 -13.71 -10.07
N ALA A 78 2.80 -15.01 -10.27
CA ALA A 78 2.22 -15.52 -11.50
C ALA A 78 0.78 -14.99 -11.67
N SER A 79 0.25 -15.11 -12.89
CA SER A 79 -1.09 -14.63 -13.21
C SER A 79 -2.11 -15.29 -12.29
N ALA A 80 -3.00 -14.50 -11.70
CA ALA A 80 -4.14 -14.99 -10.94
C ALA A 80 -5.28 -15.51 -11.85
N LEU A 81 -4.98 -15.76 -13.14
CA LEU A 81 -5.97 -16.17 -14.12
C LEU A 81 -5.84 -17.67 -14.39
N ASP A 82 -6.98 -18.35 -14.52
CA ASP A 82 -7.06 -19.74 -14.92
C ASP A 82 -6.81 -19.93 -16.42
N GLU A 83 -6.96 -21.17 -16.90
CA GLU A 83 -6.80 -21.52 -18.32
C GLU A 83 -7.81 -20.80 -19.24
N ASN A 84 -8.95 -20.38 -18.70
CA ASN A 84 -10.00 -19.64 -19.42
C ASN A 84 -9.79 -18.12 -19.37
N LYS A 85 -8.72 -17.65 -18.70
CA LYS A 85 -8.43 -16.24 -18.43
C LYS A 85 -9.40 -15.57 -17.47
N GLU A 86 -10.06 -16.35 -16.62
CA GLU A 86 -10.90 -15.90 -15.52
C GLU A 86 -10.10 -15.86 -14.23
N LEU A 87 -10.51 -15.03 -13.26
CA LEU A 87 -9.78 -14.92 -11.99
C LEU A 87 -9.95 -16.22 -11.18
N ASP A 88 -8.84 -16.88 -10.89
CA ASP A 88 -8.79 -18.13 -10.13
C ASP A 88 -8.77 -17.83 -8.62
N ILE A 89 -9.96 -17.65 -8.06
CA ILE A 89 -10.17 -17.33 -6.64
C ILE A 89 -10.18 -18.61 -5.82
N ASP A 90 -9.34 -18.65 -4.79
CA ASP A 90 -9.39 -19.72 -3.78
C ASP A 90 -10.54 -19.42 -2.81
N THR A 91 -11.59 -20.24 -2.89
CA THR A 91 -12.79 -20.10 -2.05
C THR A 91 -12.69 -20.85 -0.71
N THR A 92 -11.58 -21.53 -0.46
CA THR A 92 -11.36 -22.34 0.76
C THR A 92 -10.65 -21.55 1.86
N ILE A 93 -10.02 -20.42 1.52
CA ILE A 93 -9.30 -19.56 2.46
C ILE A 93 -10.14 -18.31 2.77
N SER A 94 -10.50 -18.13 4.04
CA SER A 94 -11.22 -16.93 4.48
C SER A 94 -10.26 -15.78 4.81
N LEU A 95 -10.73 -14.53 4.72
CA LEU A 95 -9.95 -13.36 5.15
C LEU A 95 -9.70 -13.35 6.67
N GLU A 96 -10.58 -13.99 7.45
CA GLU A 96 -10.39 -14.20 8.89
C GLU A 96 -9.21 -15.13 9.16
N THR A 97 -9.12 -16.25 8.43
CA THR A 97 -7.98 -17.18 8.50
C THR A 97 -6.67 -16.46 8.18
N THR A 98 -6.61 -15.75 7.04
CA THR A 98 -5.44 -14.96 6.68
C THR A 98 -5.07 -13.94 7.76
N TRP A 99 -6.04 -13.29 8.37
CA TRP A 99 -5.77 -12.30 9.41
C TRP A 99 -5.19 -12.92 10.68
N HIS A 100 -5.70 -14.05 11.13
CA HIS A 100 -5.12 -14.74 12.28
C HIS A 100 -3.66 -15.16 12.03
N ASP A 101 -3.33 -15.60 10.82
CA ASP A 101 -1.94 -15.89 10.47
C ASP A 101 -1.07 -14.61 10.45
N MET A 102 -1.64 -13.44 10.09
CA MET A 102 -0.97 -12.14 10.22
C MET A 102 -0.72 -11.78 11.69
N GLU A 103 -1.65 -12.09 12.60
CA GLU A 103 -1.48 -11.88 14.05
C GLU A 103 -0.35 -12.73 14.63
N ASP A 104 -0.19 -13.96 14.12
CA ASP A 104 0.90 -14.85 14.50
C ASP A 104 2.28 -14.27 14.11
N LEU A 105 2.38 -13.54 12.99
CA LEU A 105 3.64 -12.86 12.63
C LEU A 105 4.10 -11.86 13.70
N VAL A 106 3.13 -11.16 14.32
CA VAL A 106 3.42 -10.22 15.43
C VAL A 106 3.93 -11.00 16.63
N SER A 107 3.28 -12.12 16.97
CA SER A 107 3.67 -12.99 18.08
C SER A 107 5.06 -13.62 17.86
N MET A 108 5.43 -13.91 16.62
CA MET A 108 6.75 -14.40 16.22
C MET A 108 7.84 -13.31 16.22
N GLY A 109 7.47 -12.03 16.35
CA GLY A 109 8.41 -10.91 16.29
C GLY A 109 8.93 -10.57 14.89
N LEU A 110 8.35 -11.17 13.84
CA LEU A 110 8.74 -10.93 12.44
C LEU A 110 8.25 -9.56 11.94
N VAL A 111 7.16 -9.06 12.52
CA VAL A 111 6.56 -7.77 12.17
C VAL A 111 6.16 -7.01 13.42
N ARG A 112 6.39 -5.70 13.46
CA ARG A 112 5.98 -4.85 14.62
C ARG A 112 4.50 -4.49 14.58
N SER A 113 3.92 -4.39 13.39
CA SER A 113 2.51 -4.03 13.19
C SER A 113 1.98 -4.71 11.94
N ILE A 114 0.66 -4.93 11.93
CA ILE A 114 -0.05 -5.48 10.78
C ILE A 114 -1.19 -4.57 10.36
N GLY A 115 -1.59 -4.67 9.09
CA GLY A 115 -2.69 -3.90 8.55
C GLY A 115 -3.26 -4.51 7.29
N ILE A 116 -4.14 -3.75 6.66
CA ILE A 116 -4.88 -4.16 5.47
C ILE A 116 -4.66 -3.15 4.35
N SER A 117 -4.87 -3.59 3.12
CA SER A 117 -4.81 -2.74 1.93
C SER A 117 -5.97 -3.08 1.01
N ASN A 118 -6.56 -2.06 0.40
CA ASN A 118 -7.71 -2.15 -0.50
C ASN A 118 -9.02 -2.66 0.15
N TYR A 119 -9.13 -2.59 1.48
CA TYR A 119 -10.37 -2.93 2.19
C TYR A 119 -11.33 -1.75 2.16
N ASP A 120 -12.61 -2.01 1.86
CA ASP A 120 -13.68 -1.04 2.01
C ASP A 120 -14.20 -0.99 3.47
N ILE A 121 -15.28 -0.24 3.71
CA ILE A 121 -15.83 -0.09 5.06
C ILE A 121 -16.37 -1.42 5.61
N PHE A 122 -17.02 -2.22 4.77
CA PHE A 122 -17.63 -3.47 5.21
C PHE A 122 -16.58 -4.50 5.57
N LEU A 123 -15.57 -4.67 4.71
CA LEU A 123 -14.44 -5.56 4.97
C LEU A 123 -13.58 -5.08 6.13
N THR A 124 -13.35 -3.76 6.27
CA THR A 124 -12.62 -3.22 7.43
C THR A 124 -13.38 -3.50 8.73
N ARG A 125 -14.71 -3.31 8.72
CA ARG A 125 -15.56 -3.63 9.88
C ARG A 125 -15.53 -5.11 10.21
N ASP A 126 -15.55 -5.97 9.20
CA ASP A 126 -15.47 -7.42 9.38
C ASP A 126 -14.14 -7.82 10.01
N CYS A 127 -13.02 -7.31 9.46
CA CYS A 127 -11.69 -7.50 10.03
C CYS A 127 -11.60 -7.07 11.49
N LEU A 128 -12.16 -5.90 11.83
CA LEU A 128 -12.23 -5.45 13.23
C LEU A 128 -13.02 -6.40 14.15
N ALA A 129 -13.99 -7.15 13.63
CA ALA A 129 -14.84 -8.02 14.43
C ALA A 129 -14.12 -9.30 14.88
N TYR A 130 -13.27 -9.88 14.02
CA TYR A 130 -12.50 -11.08 14.33
C TYR A 130 -11.06 -10.80 14.81
N SER A 131 -10.56 -9.56 14.70
CA SER A 131 -9.21 -9.18 15.13
C SER A 131 -8.98 -9.31 16.64
N LYS A 132 -7.93 -10.02 17.03
CA LYS A 132 -7.26 -9.89 18.34
C LYS A 132 -6.27 -8.73 18.33
N VAL A 133 -5.50 -8.58 17.24
CA VAL A 133 -4.63 -7.44 16.97
C VAL A 133 -5.32 -6.59 15.91
N LYS A 134 -5.75 -5.39 16.31
CA LYS A 134 -6.44 -4.45 15.42
C LYS A 134 -5.54 -4.04 14.24
N PRO A 135 -6.03 -3.97 12.99
CA PRO A 135 -5.25 -3.42 11.88
C PRO A 135 -4.80 -2.00 12.20
N ALA A 136 -3.49 -1.77 12.16
CA ALA A 136 -2.89 -0.46 12.42
C ALA A 136 -3.10 0.51 11.24
N VAL A 137 -3.16 -0.02 10.02
CA VAL A 137 -3.24 0.73 8.76
C VAL A 137 -4.31 0.13 7.85
N ASN A 138 -5.04 0.99 7.13
CA ASN A 138 -5.71 0.63 5.89
C ASN A 138 -5.13 1.47 4.75
N GLN A 139 -4.44 0.82 3.81
CA GLN A 139 -3.84 1.46 2.64
C GLN A 139 -4.79 1.35 1.43
N PHE A 140 -5.15 2.45 0.79
CA PHE A 140 -6.06 2.43 -0.37
C PHE A 140 -5.82 3.61 -1.31
N GLU A 141 -6.34 3.52 -2.53
CA GLU A 141 -6.26 4.62 -3.49
C GLU A 141 -7.03 5.84 -2.96
N SER A 142 -6.34 6.97 -2.86
CA SER A 142 -7.01 8.23 -2.51
C SER A 142 -6.37 9.45 -3.16
N HIS A 143 -7.19 10.15 -3.94
CA HIS A 143 -6.84 11.39 -4.62
C HIS A 143 -8.12 12.23 -4.83
N PRO A 144 -8.03 13.49 -5.29
CA PRO A 144 -9.21 14.36 -5.41
C PRO A 144 -10.40 13.80 -6.21
N TYR A 145 -10.17 12.87 -7.15
CA TYR A 145 -11.23 12.20 -7.92
C TYR A 145 -11.73 10.91 -7.26
N PHE A 146 -10.95 10.31 -6.36
CA PHE A 146 -11.33 9.12 -5.62
C PHE A 146 -11.11 9.34 -4.12
N GLN A 147 -11.99 10.15 -3.54
CA GLN A 147 -11.71 10.76 -2.23
C GLN A 147 -11.82 9.76 -1.09
N ARG A 148 -12.77 8.82 -1.14
CA ARG A 148 -13.00 7.80 -0.09
C ARG A 148 -13.29 8.42 1.30
N ASP A 149 -13.99 9.56 1.35
CA ASP A 149 -14.28 10.31 2.59
C ASP A 149 -14.85 9.46 3.72
N SER A 150 -15.84 8.61 3.42
CA SER A 150 -16.46 7.75 4.42
C SER A 150 -15.48 6.74 4.99
N LEU A 151 -14.59 6.19 4.16
CA LEU A 151 -13.58 5.22 4.60
C LEU A 151 -12.49 5.89 5.45
N VAL A 152 -12.02 7.09 5.06
CA VAL A 152 -11.07 7.87 5.86
C VAL A 152 -11.64 8.18 7.24
N LYS A 153 -12.89 8.66 7.29
CA LYS A 153 -13.60 8.95 8.55
C LYS A 153 -13.80 7.69 9.39
N PHE A 154 -14.13 6.56 8.77
CA PHE A 154 -14.27 5.27 9.44
C PHE A 154 -12.93 4.82 10.05
N CYS A 155 -11.85 4.79 9.27
CA CYS A 155 -10.52 4.43 9.75
C CYS A 155 -10.12 5.29 10.95
N ARG A 156 -10.26 6.62 10.84
CA ARG A 156 -9.96 7.55 11.93
C ARG A 156 -10.79 7.27 13.18
N LYS A 157 -12.10 7.04 13.04
CA LYS A 157 -13.01 6.75 14.17
C LYS A 157 -12.60 5.48 14.92
N HIS A 158 -12.07 4.48 14.22
CA HIS A 158 -11.66 3.20 14.79
C HIS A 158 -10.16 3.13 15.10
N GLY A 159 -9.44 4.25 15.02
CA GLY A 159 -8.01 4.33 15.30
C GLY A 159 -7.16 3.48 14.35
N ILE A 160 -7.55 3.43 13.08
CA ILE A 160 -6.81 2.84 11.96
C ILE A 160 -6.22 4.00 11.16
N CYS A 161 -4.92 3.95 10.87
CA CYS A 161 -4.25 4.96 10.06
C CYS A 161 -4.58 4.77 8.57
N ALA A 162 -5.23 5.76 7.95
CA ALA A 162 -5.44 5.75 6.51
C ALA A 162 -4.12 6.08 5.79
N THR A 163 -3.76 5.28 4.78
CA THR A 163 -2.60 5.54 3.91
C THR A 163 -3.05 5.58 2.45
N ALA A 164 -2.81 6.69 1.76
CA ALA A 164 -3.12 6.89 0.35
C ALA A 164 -1.99 6.35 -0.54
N HIS A 165 -2.23 5.24 -1.23
CA HIS A 165 -1.47 4.89 -2.42
C HIS A 165 -2.05 5.59 -3.65
N THR A 166 -1.27 5.61 -4.74
CA THR A 166 -1.64 6.31 -5.99
C THR A 166 -2.18 7.73 -5.74
N PRO A 167 -1.58 8.57 -4.86
CA PRO A 167 -2.17 9.85 -4.49
C PRO A 167 -2.24 10.85 -5.65
N LEU A 168 -1.54 10.57 -6.76
CA LEU A 168 -1.54 11.35 -7.99
C LEU A 168 -2.42 10.73 -9.10
N GLY A 169 -3.26 9.73 -8.78
CA GLY A 169 -4.24 9.09 -9.67
C GLY A 169 -3.66 8.58 -10.99
N GLY A 170 -2.49 7.94 -10.95
CA GLY A 170 -1.78 7.43 -12.12
C GLY A 170 -1.12 8.51 -13.00
N SER A 171 -1.69 9.73 -13.06
CA SER A 171 -1.17 10.89 -13.79
C SER A 171 -0.56 10.50 -15.15
N VAL A 172 0.71 10.82 -15.37
CA VAL A 172 1.47 10.52 -16.59
C VAL A 172 1.32 9.07 -17.05
N ALA A 173 1.34 8.10 -16.12
CA ALA A 173 1.20 6.69 -16.49
C ALA A 173 -0.18 6.38 -17.09
N ASN A 174 -1.25 6.94 -16.54
CA ASN A 174 -2.60 6.73 -17.09
C ASN A 174 -2.79 7.48 -18.41
N THR A 175 -2.24 8.68 -18.54
CA THR A 175 -2.26 9.42 -19.81
C THR A 175 -1.50 8.68 -20.91
N GLU A 176 -0.33 8.11 -20.61
CA GLU A 176 0.47 7.34 -21.57
C GLU A 176 -0.19 5.99 -21.95
N LEU A 177 -0.78 5.29 -20.97
CA LEU A 177 -1.36 3.95 -21.20
C LEU A 177 -2.78 4.00 -21.79
N PHE A 178 -3.58 4.97 -21.37
CA PHE A 178 -5.03 5.00 -21.66
C PHE A 178 -5.48 6.27 -22.40
N GLY A 179 -4.58 7.22 -22.67
CA GLY A 179 -4.93 8.49 -23.32
C GLY A 179 -5.85 9.39 -22.48
N SER A 180 -5.93 9.14 -21.17
CA SER A 180 -6.81 9.90 -20.27
C SER A 180 -6.21 11.25 -19.88
N ASP A 181 -7.04 12.27 -19.75
CA ASP A 181 -6.64 13.56 -19.18
C ASP A 181 -6.17 13.39 -17.73
N SER A 182 -5.04 14.01 -17.40
CA SER A 182 -4.51 14.01 -16.04
C SER A 182 -5.27 15.05 -15.22
N TYR A 183 -5.89 14.64 -14.12
CA TYR A 183 -6.58 15.59 -13.23
C TYR A 183 -5.62 16.62 -12.59
N LEU A 184 -4.30 16.40 -12.64
CA LEU A 184 -3.33 17.41 -12.22
C LEU A 184 -3.36 18.66 -13.12
N ASP A 185 -4.00 18.58 -14.28
CA ASP A 185 -4.16 19.71 -15.21
C ASP A 185 -5.39 20.56 -14.93
N GLU A 186 -6.21 20.18 -13.95
CA GLU A 186 -7.42 20.90 -13.57
C GLU A 186 -7.15 22.38 -13.23
N PRO A 187 -7.93 23.33 -13.78
CA PRO A 187 -7.73 24.76 -13.54
C PRO A 187 -7.76 25.13 -12.06
N ILE A 188 -8.58 24.46 -11.26
CA ILE A 188 -8.66 24.68 -9.82
C ILE A 188 -7.34 24.34 -9.12
N LEU A 189 -6.70 23.22 -9.48
CA LEU A 189 -5.42 22.83 -8.90
C LEU A 189 -4.29 23.76 -9.32
N LYS A 190 -4.27 24.17 -10.60
CA LYS A 190 -3.33 25.18 -11.11
C LYS A 190 -3.49 26.53 -10.41
N GLY A 191 -4.74 26.94 -10.16
CA GLY A 191 -5.07 28.14 -9.39
C GLY A 191 -4.55 28.07 -7.95
N LEU A 192 -4.76 26.94 -7.27
CA LEU A 192 -4.25 26.72 -5.91
C LEU A 192 -2.71 26.69 -5.88
N ALA A 193 -2.07 26.01 -6.83
CA ALA A 193 -0.62 25.97 -6.97
C ALA A 193 -0.02 27.37 -7.10
N LYS A 194 -0.61 28.22 -7.96
CA LYS A 194 -0.21 29.64 -8.09
C LYS A 194 -0.45 30.42 -6.80
N LYS A 195 -1.61 30.26 -6.16
CA LYS A 195 -1.96 30.95 -4.91
C LYS A 195 -0.97 30.65 -3.78
N TYR A 196 -0.60 29.38 -3.60
CA TYR A 196 0.27 28.95 -2.50
C TYR A 196 1.76 28.90 -2.87
N LYS A 197 2.12 29.23 -4.13
CA LYS A 197 3.49 29.14 -4.65
C LYS A 197 4.08 27.73 -4.44
N LYS A 198 3.27 26.71 -4.72
CA LYS A 198 3.62 25.28 -4.62
C LYS A 198 3.32 24.57 -5.92
N SER A 199 3.90 23.39 -6.13
CA SER A 199 3.55 22.55 -7.29
C SER A 199 2.14 21.97 -7.12
N VAL A 200 1.47 21.60 -8.22
CA VAL A 200 0.18 20.89 -8.14
C VAL A 200 0.32 19.57 -7.37
N VAL A 201 1.46 18.87 -7.52
CA VAL A 201 1.77 17.66 -6.77
C VAL A 201 1.76 17.93 -5.27
N GLN A 202 2.45 18.97 -4.81
CA GLN A 202 2.45 19.37 -3.41
C GLN A 202 1.06 19.73 -2.89
N ILE A 203 0.23 20.41 -3.70
CA ILE A 203 -1.17 20.71 -3.34
C ILE A 203 -1.97 19.42 -3.11
N VAL A 204 -1.87 18.45 -4.02
CA VAL A 204 -2.61 17.18 -3.93
C VAL A 204 -2.14 16.33 -2.75
N LEU A 205 -0.83 16.27 -2.49
CA LEU A 205 -0.29 15.55 -1.35
C LEU A 205 -0.74 16.21 -0.04
N TRP A 206 -0.68 17.54 0.03
CA TRP A 206 -1.15 18.29 1.19
C TRP A 206 -2.63 18.09 1.45
N TRP A 207 -3.45 18.03 0.40
CA TRP A 207 -4.88 17.75 0.51
C TRP A 207 -5.18 16.42 1.22
N ASN A 208 -4.41 15.36 0.92
CA ASN A 208 -4.54 14.08 1.64
C ASN A 208 -4.06 14.19 3.10
N ILE A 209 -2.94 14.87 3.35
CA ILE A 209 -2.40 15.07 4.71
C ILE A 209 -3.43 15.81 5.59
N GLN A 210 -4.08 16.85 5.06
CA GLN A 210 -5.13 17.59 5.78
C GLN A 210 -6.34 16.72 6.15
N ARG A 211 -6.55 15.60 5.44
CA ARG A 211 -7.61 14.63 5.72
C ARG A 211 -7.17 13.54 6.72
N ASN A 212 -6.02 13.73 7.37
CA ASN A 212 -5.41 12.76 8.29
C ASN A 212 -5.07 11.43 7.60
N THR A 213 -4.59 11.53 6.36
CA THR A 213 -4.18 10.40 5.52
C THR A 213 -2.69 10.51 5.22
N VAL A 214 -1.92 9.48 5.58
CA VAL A 214 -0.51 9.35 5.20
C VAL A 214 -0.43 9.16 3.68
N VAL A 215 0.52 9.80 2.99
CA VAL A 215 0.65 9.71 1.52
C VAL A 215 1.92 8.99 1.12
N ILE A 216 1.82 8.00 0.24
CA ILE A 216 2.99 7.27 -0.31
C ILE A 216 3.09 7.46 -1.83
N PRO A 217 3.49 8.66 -2.30
CA PRO A 217 3.69 8.90 -3.73
C PRO A 217 4.88 8.10 -4.26
N LYS A 218 4.70 7.50 -5.43
CA LYS A 218 5.75 6.76 -6.13
C LYS A 218 6.53 7.67 -7.08
N THR A 219 7.86 7.58 -7.04
CA THR A 219 8.72 8.10 -8.10
C THR A 219 10.02 7.32 -8.17
N SER A 220 10.51 7.09 -9.39
CA SER A 220 11.86 6.59 -9.67
C SER A 220 12.81 7.70 -10.15
N LYS A 221 12.32 8.95 -10.29
CA LYS A 221 13.09 10.08 -10.82
C LYS A 221 13.63 10.93 -9.67
N ILE A 222 14.95 10.97 -9.50
CA ILE A 222 15.62 11.68 -8.40
C ILE A 222 15.31 13.18 -8.42
N GLU A 223 15.21 13.80 -9.60
CA GLU A 223 14.89 15.24 -9.69
C GLU A 223 13.49 15.53 -9.17
N ARG A 224 12.53 14.64 -9.45
CA ARG A 224 11.17 14.75 -8.91
C ARG A 224 11.16 14.54 -7.41
N LEU A 225 11.94 13.59 -6.89
CA LEU A 225 12.08 13.38 -5.46
C LEU A 225 12.54 14.68 -4.77
N LYS A 226 13.65 15.26 -5.22
CA LYS A 226 14.22 16.49 -4.65
C LYS A 226 13.28 17.70 -4.74
N ARG A 227 12.56 17.82 -5.86
CA ARG A 227 11.68 18.97 -6.11
C ARG A 227 10.37 18.90 -5.33
N GLU A 228 9.74 17.72 -5.29
CA GLU A 228 8.41 17.57 -4.70
C GLU A 228 8.46 17.29 -3.19
N PHE A 229 9.57 16.73 -2.69
CA PHE A 229 9.80 16.42 -1.28
C PHE A 229 11.08 17.08 -0.75
N PRO A 230 11.22 18.42 -0.84
CA PRO A 230 12.26 19.09 -0.07
C PRO A 230 12.00 18.76 1.40
N SER A 231 13.04 18.38 2.13
CA SER A 231 13.00 18.00 3.54
C SER A 231 12.00 18.88 4.28
N PHE A 232 10.93 18.27 4.82
CA PHE A 232 9.91 18.99 5.58
C PHE A 232 10.53 19.68 6.79
#